data_AF-A0A4P7RJC0-F1
#
_entry.id   AF-A0A4P7RJC0-F1
#
_cell.length_a   1.000
_cell.length_b   1.000
_cell.length_c   1.000
_cell.angle_alpha   90.00
_cell.angle_beta   90.00
_cell.angle_gamma   90.00
#
_symmetry.space_group_name_H-M   'P 1'
#
loop_
_entity.id
_entity.type
_entity.pdbx_description
1 polymer ?
#
loop_
_entity_poly.entity_id
_entity_poly.type
_entity_poly.pdbx_seq_one_letter_code
_entity_poly.pdbx_strand_id
1 'polypeptide(L)'
;MITLLLALHPKSWRSRYGDEFRALLEARPMTSAVVLDVLGNAARQQVHSHPILLHIAMAMALSAGVEWVALTHQLTDNILWAPDSGPSAVLLAALLLPWLPLATDLVAATRQRRPRERLLP
;
A
#
# COMPACT_ATOMS: atom_id res chain seq x y z
N MET A 1 -21.04 3.64 21.50
CA MET A 1 -19.56 3.60 21.47
C MET A 1 -19.02 2.37 20.73
N ILE A 2 -19.48 1.15 21.06
CA ILE A 2 -19.09 -0.09 20.36
C ILE A 2 -19.33 -0.01 18.84
N THR A 3 -20.47 0.52 18.41
CA THR A 3 -20.79 0.71 16.98
C THR A 3 -19.79 1.60 16.24
N LEU A 4 -19.26 2.64 16.92
CA LEU A 4 -18.24 3.54 16.36
C LEU A 4 -16.91 2.79 16.19
N LEU A 5 -16.50 2.01 17.20
CA LEU A 5 -15.27 1.21 17.16
C LEU A 5 -15.33 0.12 16.07
N LEU A 6 -16.48 -0.53 15.93
CA LEU A 6 -16.73 -1.46 14.83
C LEU A 6 -16.61 -0.73 13.48
N ALA A 7 -17.23 0.44 13.31
CA ALA A 7 -17.25 1.17 12.05
C ALA A 7 -15.86 1.55 11.51
N LEU A 8 -14.85 1.65 12.38
CA LEU A 8 -13.44 1.89 11.99
C LEU A 8 -12.81 0.71 11.22
N HIS A 9 -13.39 -0.48 11.32
CA HIS A 9 -12.88 -1.66 10.65
C HIS A 9 -13.39 -1.74 9.19
N PRO A 10 -12.58 -2.26 8.25
CA PRO A 10 -12.96 -2.37 6.84
C PRO A 10 -14.22 -3.22 6.64
N LYS A 11 -15.04 -2.87 5.63
CA LYS A 11 -16.35 -3.50 5.40
C LYS A 11 -16.28 -5.02 5.23
N SER A 12 -15.28 -5.52 4.48
CA SER A 12 -15.05 -6.95 4.26
C SER A 12 -14.76 -7.70 5.56
N TRP A 13 -13.94 -7.12 6.43
CA TRP A 13 -13.64 -7.68 7.75
C TRP A 13 -14.87 -7.67 8.65
N ARG A 14 -15.60 -6.55 8.70
CA ARG A 14 -16.84 -6.43 9.48
C ARG A 14 -17.90 -7.43 9.07
N SER A 15 -18.03 -7.70 7.77
CA SER A 15 -18.99 -8.69 7.27
C SER A 15 -18.66 -10.11 7.73
N ARG A 16 -17.41 -10.40 8.09
CA ARG A 16 -16.94 -11.74 8.44
C ARG A 16 -16.83 -11.97 9.95
N TYR A 17 -16.41 -10.95 10.70
CA TYR A 17 -16.08 -11.07 12.12
C TYR A 17 -16.79 -10.03 13.01
N GLY A 18 -17.60 -9.14 12.43
CA GLY A 18 -18.16 -7.99 13.14
C GLY A 18 -19.12 -8.36 14.27
N ASP A 19 -19.93 -9.40 14.10
CA ASP A 19 -20.90 -9.82 15.12
C ASP A 19 -20.23 -10.52 16.31
N GLU A 20 -19.24 -11.39 16.05
CA GLU A 20 -18.41 -12.02 17.09
C GLU A 20 -17.63 -10.97 17.89
N PHE A 21 -17.03 -10.00 17.19
CA PHE A 21 -16.26 -8.94 17.84
C PHE A 21 -17.16 -8.01 18.64
N ARG A 22 -18.39 -7.73 18.19
CA ARG A 22 -19.39 -6.99 18.96
C ARG A 22 -19.68 -7.69 20.28
N ALA A 23 -20.01 -8.98 20.24
CA ALA A 23 -20.31 -9.77 21.44
C ALA A 23 -19.12 -9.78 22.42
N LEU A 24 -17.90 -9.83 21.91
CA LEU A 24 -16.69 -9.79 22.72
C LEU A 24 -16.50 -8.43 23.41
N LEU A 25 -16.81 -7.32 22.72
CA LEU A 25 -16.78 -5.98 23.30
C LEU A 25 -17.90 -5.74 24.31
N GLU A 26 -19.06 -6.35 24.12
CA GLU A 26 -20.19 -6.29 25.06
C GLU A 26 -19.89 -7.07 26.35
N ALA A 27 -19.16 -8.18 26.26
CA ALA A 27 -18.81 -9.02 27.40
C ALA A 27 -17.63 -8.47 28.24
N ARG A 28 -16.86 -7.50 27.73
CA ARG A 28 -15.67 -6.94 28.42
C ARG A 28 -15.97 -5.57 29.03
N PRO A 29 -15.40 -5.25 30.21
CA PRO A 29 -15.45 -3.90 30.73
C PRO A 29 -14.66 -2.96 29.80
N MET A 30 -15.30 -1.86 29.42
CA MET A 30 -14.78 -0.95 28.40
C MET A 30 -13.77 0.02 29.00
N THR A 31 -12.51 -0.39 29.02
CA THR A 31 -11.37 0.41 29.50
C THR A 31 -10.70 1.17 28.37
N SER A 32 -9.96 2.23 28.69
CA SER A 32 -9.19 3.01 27.71
C SER A 32 -8.13 2.17 26.99
N ALA A 33 -7.51 1.21 27.69
CA ALA A 33 -6.57 0.27 27.11
C ALA A 33 -7.21 -0.60 26.01
N VAL A 34 -8.44 -1.09 26.25
CA VAL A 34 -9.20 -1.85 25.24
C VAL A 34 -9.50 -0.95 24.04
N VAL A 35 -9.93 0.30 24.26
CA VAL A 35 -10.18 1.23 23.14
C VAL A 35 -8.93 1.43 22.28
N LEU A 36 -7.76 1.66 22.88
CA LEU A 36 -6.50 1.82 22.14
C LEU A 36 -6.10 0.56 21.36
N ASP A 37 -6.28 -0.61 21.96
CA ASP A 37 -6.00 -1.89 21.29
C ASP A 37 -6.92 -2.09 20.06
N VAL A 38 -8.23 -1.82 20.21
CA VAL A 38 -9.19 -1.88 19.11
C VAL A 38 -8.85 -0.88 18.00
N LEU A 39 -8.42 0.34 18.33
CA LEU A 39 -7.97 1.33 17.36
C LEU A 39 -6.71 0.86 16.60
N GLY A 40 -5.74 0.30 17.32
CA GLY A 40 -4.52 -0.26 16.74
C GLY A 40 -4.81 -1.43 15.80
N ASN A 41 -5.72 -2.32 16.19
CA ASN A 41 -6.17 -3.41 15.34
C ASN A 41 -6.90 -2.90 14.08
N ALA A 42 -7.81 -1.93 14.22
CA ALA A 42 -8.52 -1.32 13.10
C ALA A 42 -7.53 -0.72 12.08
N ALA A 43 -6.55 0.05 12.57
CA ALA A 43 -5.51 0.65 11.73
C ALA A 43 -4.69 -0.42 10.98
N ARG A 44 -4.25 -1.47 11.66
CA ARG A 44 -3.51 -2.59 11.06
C ARG A 44 -4.32 -3.27 9.95
N GLN A 45 -5.60 -3.52 10.19
CA GLN A 45 -6.46 -4.15 9.20
C GLN A 45 -6.78 -3.24 8.02
N GLN A 46 -6.89 -1.93 8.26
CA GLN A 46 -7.07 -0.94 7.21
C GLN A 46 -5.86 -0.92 6.26
N VAL A 47 -4.64 -0.99 6.82
CA VAL A 47 -3.39 -1.12 6.05
C VAL A 47 -3.36 -2.43 5.24
N HIS A 48 -3.71 -3.56 5.87
CA HIS A 48 -3.77 -4.86 5.17
C HIS A 48 -4.84 -4.90 4.07
N SER A 49 -5.90 -4.11 4.18
CA SER A 49 -6.96 -4.05 3.17
C SER A 49 -6.57 -3.19 1.96
N HIS A 50 -5.53 -2.35 2.08
CA HIS A 50 -5.08 -1.45 1.01
C HIS A 50 -3.59 -1.65 0.71
N PRO A 51 -3.15 -2.87 0.34
CA PRO A 51 -1.73 -3.17 0.11
C PRO A 51 -1.13 -2.32 -1.01
N ILE A 52 -1.94 -1.90 -2.00
CA ILE A 52 -1.51 -1.02 -3.09
C ILE A 52 -1.12 0.37 -2.57
N LEU A 53 -1.91 0.96 -1.65
CA LEU A 53 -1.59 2.28 -1.10
C LEU A 53 -0.29 2.24 -0.28
N LEU A 54 -0.07 1.16 0.47
CA LEU A 54 1.18 0.95 1.21
C LEU A 54 2.37 0.83 0.26
N HIS A 55 2.24 0.06 -0.83
CA HIS A 55 3.28 -0.04 -1.85
C HIS A 55 3.58 1.31 -2.52
N ILE A 56 2.56 2.09 -2.86
CA ILE A 56 2.74 3.44 -3.43
C ILE A 56 3.49 4.34 -2.46
N ALA A 57 3.09 4.37 -1.18
CA ALA A 57 3.75 5.18 -0.17
C ALA A 57 5.22 4.77 0.04
N MET A 58 5.48 3.46 0.06
CA MET A 58 6.85 2.92 0.16
C MET A 58 7.69 3.26 -1.08
N ALA A 59 7.13 3.13 -2.29
CA ALA A 59 7.79 3.49 -3.53
C ALA A 59 8.16 4.98 -3.55
N MET A 60 7.23 5.86 -3.16
CA MET A 60 7.49 7.28 -3.00
C MET A 60 8.62 7.57 -2.01
N ALA A 61 8.60 6.94 -0.83
CA ALA A 61 9.62 7.16 0.19
C ALA A 61 11.02 6.74 -0.29
N LEU A 62 11.11 5.60 -0.98
CA LEU A 62 12.38 5.13 -1.58
C LEU A 62 12.85 6.06 -2.69
N SER A 63 11.97 6.49 -3.59
CA SER A 63 12.31 7.44 -4.66
C SER A 63 12.81 8.77 -4.09
N ALA A 64 12.14 9.33 -3.09
CA ALA A 64 12.56 10.55 -2.40
C ALA A 64 13.93 10.37 -1.71
N GLY A 65 14.20 9.20 -1.13
CA GLY A 65 15.49 8.89 -0.54
C GLY A 65 16.63 8.84 -1.56
N VAL A 66 16.40 8.26 -2.74
CA VAL A 66 17.38 8.24 -3.84
C VAL A 66 17.67 9.66 -4.31
N GLU A 67 16.63 10.48 -4.49
CA GLU A 67 16.76 11.88 -4.89
C GLU A 67 17.53 12.70 -3.84
N TRP A 68 17.20 12.52 -2.56
CA TRP A 68 17.90 13.17 -1.46
C TRP A 68 19.40 12.86 -1.44
N VAL A 69 19.78 11.59 -1.61
CA VAL A 69 21.20 11.17 -1.68
C VAL A 69 21.88 11.78 -2.89
N ALA A 70 21.24 11.76 -4.06
CA ALA A 70 21.80 12.32 -5.29
C ALA A 70 22.08 13.83 -5.18
N LEU A 71 21.15 14.58 -4.60
CA LEU A 71 21.30 16.02 -4.36
C LEU A 71 22.39 16.31 -3.33
N THR A 72 22.44 15.54 -2.23
CA THR A 72 23.44 15.72 -1.17
C THR A 72 24.86 15.49 -1.67
N HIS A 73 25.05 14.51 -2.56
CA HIS A 73 26.36 14.13 -3.09
C HIS A 73 26.68 14.75 -4.46
N GLN A 74 25.84 15.66 -4.98
CA GLN A 74 26.00 16.32 -6.29
C GLN A 74 26.30 15.32 -7.42
N LEU A 75 25.64 14.16 -7.40
CA LEU A 75 25.94 13.06 -8.33
C LEU A 75 25.41 13.33 -9.74
N THR A 76 24.39 14.15 -9.88
CA THR A 76 23.82 14.56 -11.17
C THR A 76 23.01 15.84 -11.03
N ASP A 77 23.05 16.68 -12.05
CA ASP A 77 22.22 17.88 -12.17
C ASP A 77 20.77 17.56 -12.55
N ASN A 78 20.51 16.37 -13.11
CA ASN A 78 19.17 15.92 -13.49
C ASN A 78 19.07 14.38 -13.64
N ILE A 79 18.37 13.72 -12.71
CA ILE A 79 18.13 12.26 -12.74
C ILE A 79 17.07 11.90 -13.81
N LEU A 80 16.18 12.83 -14.17
CA LEU A 80 15.01 12.57 -15.00
C LEU A 80 15.32 12.55 -16.50
N TRP A 81 16.49 13.05 -16.93
CA TRP A 81 16.91 13.02 -18.34
C TRP A 81 17.86 11.86 -18.68
N ALA A 82 18.07 11.63 -19.98
CA ALA A 82 18.90 10.52 -20.47
C ALA A 82 20.25 10.48 -19.73
N PRO A 83 20.66 9.33 -19.18
CA PRO A 83 21.82 9.28 -18.31
C PRO A 83 23.11 9.50 -19.11
N ASP A 84 23.71 10.67 -18.94
CA ASP A 84 24.98 11.04 -19.58
C ASP A 84 26.19 10.35 -18.92
N SER A 85 25.98 9.70 -17.78
CA SER A 85 27.03 9.06 -16.97
C SER A 85 26.53 7.77 -16.29
N GLY A 86 27.46 6.84 -16.03
CA GLY A 86 27.18 5.57 -15.35
C GLY A 86 26.43 5.71 -14.01
N PRO A 87 26.83 6.64 -13.11
CA PRO A 87 26.11 6.88 -11.85
C PRO A 87 24.66 7.35 -12.05
N SER A 88 24.40 8.19 -13.06
CA SER A 88 23.04 8.67 -13.37
C SER A 88 22.12 7.53 -13.82
N ALA A 89 22.65 6.57 -14.59
CA ALA A 89 21.91 5.39 -15.00
C ALA A 89 21.50 4.51 -13.80
N VAL A 90 22.39 4.35 -12.81
CA VAL A 90 22.11 3.59 -11.59
C VAL A 90 21.04 4.28 -10.74
N LEU A 91 21.13 5.62 -10.59
CA LEU A 91 20.12 6.40 -9.84
C LEU A 91 18.75 6.33 -10.50
N LEU A 92 18.68 6.45 -11.83
CA LEU A 92 17.43 6.30 -12.57
C LEU A 92 16.83 4.89 -12.39
N ALA A 93 17.65 3.85 -12.48
CA ALA A 93 17.20 2.48 -12.21
C ALA A 93 16.68 2.32 -10.77
N ALA A 94 17.39 2.85 -9.78
CA ALA A 94 16.99 2.82 -8.38
C ALA A 94 15.67 3.60 -8.12
N LEU A 95 15.43 4.68 -8.87
CA LEU A 95 14.20 5.46 -8.79
C LEU A 95 12.99 4.67 -9.34
N LEU A 96 13.19 3.92 -10.43
CA LEU A 96 12.13 3.17 -11.12
C LEU A 96 11.84 1.80 -10.48
N LEU A 97 12.83 1.17 -9.85
CA LEU A 97 12.73 -0.19 -9.29
C LEU A 97 11.53 -0.38 -8.32
N PRO A 98 11.23 0.54 -7.39
CA PRO A 98 10.10 0.39 -6.46
C PRO A 98 8.73 0.38 -7.14
N TRP A 99 8.64 0.87 -8.38
CA TRP A 99 7.39 0.96 -9.14
C TRP A 99 7.12 -0.28 -10.00
N LEU A 100 8.12 -1.14 -10.23
CA LEU A 100 8.00 -2.32 -11.10
C LEU A 100 6.86 -3.27 -10.69
N PRO A 101 6.66 -3.63 -9.42
CA PRO A 101 5.57 -4.53 -9.03
C PRO A 101 4.17 -3.98 -9.40
N LEU A 102 3.96 -2.68 -9.22
CA LEU A 102 2.70 -2.01 -9.58
C LEU A 102 2.47 -2.02 -11.09
N ALA A 103 3.53 -1.78 -11.87
CA ALA A 103 3.47 -1.83 -13.33
C ALA A 103 3.15 -3.26 -13.82
N THR A 104 3.77 -4.28 -13.22
CA THR A 104 3.50 -5.68 -13.58
C THR A 104 2.08 -6.10 -13.24
N ASP A 105 1.56 -5.70 -12.07
CA ASP A 105 0.19 -6.00 -11.65
C ASP A 105 -0.84 -5.32 -12.56
N LEU A 106 -0.58 -4.07 -12.95
CA LEU A 106 -1.42 -3.35 -13.91
C LEU A 106 -1.44 -4.03 -15.28
N VAL A 107 -0.27 -4.41 -15.80
CA VAL A 107 -0.16 -5.13 -17.08
C VAL A 107 -0.88 -6.49 -16.99
N ALA A 108 -0.71 -7.23 -15.90
CA ALA A 108 -1.40 -8.51 -15.69
C ALA A 108 -2.93 -8.33 -15.67
N ALA A 109 -3.44 -7.32 -14.96
CA ALA A 109 -4.87 -7.00 -14.91
C ALA A 109 -5.44 -6.61 -16.29
N THR A 110 -4.71 -5.83 -17.08
CA THR A 110 -5.13 -5.50 -18.46
C THR A 110 -5.15 -6.71 -19.40
N ARG A 111 -4.23 -7.67 -19.23
CA ARG A 111 -4.20 -8.91 -20.00
C ARG A 111 -5.38 -9.83 -19.68
N GLN A 112 -5.77 -9.94 -18.41
CA GLN A 112 -6.92 -10.75 -17.98
C GLN A 112 -8.26 -10.17 -18.44
N ARG A 113 -8.36 -8.84 -18.60
CA ARG A 113 -9.57 -8.16 -19.08
C ARG A 113 -9.80 -8.28 -20.59
N ARG A 114 -8.85 -8.78 -21.39
CA ARG A 114 -9.11 -9.12 -22.80
C ARG A 114 -9.80 -10.49 -22.84
N PRO A 115 -11.14 -10.56 -23.03
CA PRO A 115 -11.86 -11.82 -22.98
C PRO A 115 -11.51 -12.65 -24.21
N ARG A 116 -11.62 -13.97 -24.05
CA ARG A 116 -11.64 -15.00 -25.09
C ARG A 116 -12.77 -14.75 -26.11
N GLU A 117 -12.65 -13.75 -26.97
CA GLU A 117 -13.57 -13.55 -28.11
C GLU A 117 -13.32 -14.53 -29.27
N ARG A 118 -12.52 -15.58 -29.07
CA ARG A 118 -12.06 -16.49 -30.13
C ARG A 118 -12.35 -17.98 -29.89
N LEU A 119 -13.38 -18.32 -29.12
CA LEU A 119 -13.77 -19.71 -28.90
C LEU A 119 -15.29 -19.92 -28.99
N LEU A 120 -15.88 -19.58 -30.13
CA LEU A 120 -17.10 -20.21 -30.62
C LEU A 120 -16.93 -20.42 -32.14
N PRO A 121 -16.75 -21.66 -32.63
CA PRO A 121 -16.91 -21.98 -34.05
C PRO A 121 -18.37 -21.91 -34.49
#